data_AF-G4FQ04-F1
#
_entry.id   AF-G4FQ04-F1
#
_cell.length_a   1.000
_cell.length_b   1.000
_cell.length_c   1.000
_cell.angle_alpha   90.00
_cell.angle_beta   90.00
_cell.angle_gamma   90.00
#
_symmetry.space_group_name_H-M   'P 1'
#
loop_
_entity.id
_entity.type
_entity.pdbx_description
1 polymer ?
#
loop_
_entity_poly.entity_id
_entity_poly.type
_entity_poly.pdbx_seq_one_letter_code
_entity_poly.pdbx_strand_id
1 'polypeptide(L)'
;MSSSELDRFIQAVVDDHGIATGIKPLATHYDLVAYANIRGFSITLVEWGRHLAMDWLKSADAELELLQLADPAHWSWAFRQLSSWRPLLMEGTLSEGLLGTANFASISESDDQNGFQGTDAVAQQEKPLTDSERDAALESFIEMLKSRPDLKDQVKFARDQDAVIELANAQGFPVDSLTLLRRWNKVSDFSKPTWFGWFDE
;
A
#
# COMPACT_ATOMS: atom_id res chain seq x y z
N MET A 1 -16.83 -19.77 -24.71
CA MET A 1 -16.31 -21.07 -24.31
C MET A 1 -15.02 -20.80 -23.56
N SER A 2 -15.12 -20.55 -22.26
CA SER A 2 -13.95 -20.57 -21.38
C SER A 2 -13.32 -21.96 -21.47
N SER A 3 -11.99 -22.02 -21.56
CA SER A 3 -11.27 -23.29 -21.58
C SER A 3 -11.48 -23.97 -20.23
N SER A 4 -11.78 -25.27 -20.22
CA SER A 4 -12.04 -26.04 -18.99
C SER A 4 -10.88 -25.93 -17.99
N GLU A 5 -9.65 -25.78 -18.48
CA GLU A 5 -8.45 -25.62 -17.64
C GLU A 5 -8.37 -24.25 -16.98
N LEU A 6 -8.86 -23.19 -17.64
CA LEU A 6 -8.90 -21.84 -17.06
C LEU A 6 -9.91 -21.79 -15.91
N ASP A 7 -11.12 -22.31 -16.12
CA ASP A 7 -12.15 -22.35 -15.07
C ASP A 7 -11.69 -23.23 -13.90
N ARG A 8 -10.99 -24.33 -14.18
CA ARG A 8 -10.38 -25.19 -13.16
C ARG A 8 -9.32 -24.47 -12.35
N PHE A 9 -8.45 -23.68 -12.98
CA PHE A 9 -7.44 -22.89 -12.28
C PHE A 9 -8.07 -21.81 -11.40
N ILE A 10 -9.07 -21.10 -11.92
CA ILE A 10 -9.80 -20.07 -11.17
C ILE A 10 -10.42 -20.67 -9.91
N GLN A 11 -11.07 -21.83 -10.04
CA GLN A 11 -11.64 -22.54 -8.90
C GLN A 11 -10.58 -23.08 -7.94
N ALA A 12 -9.45 -23.59 -8.47
CA ALA A 12 -8.36 -24.10 -7.64
C ALA A 12 -7.72 -23.02 -6.76
N VAL A 13 -7.67 -21.76 -7.21
CA VAL A 13 -7.22 -20.63 -6.38
C VAL A 13 -8.17 -20.36 -5.21
N VAL A 14 -9.47 -20.60 -5.38
CA VAL A 14 -10.47 -20.46 -4.31
C VAL A 14 -10.39 -21.62 -3.31
N ASP A 15 -10.21 -22.84 -3.82
CA ASP A 15 -10.29 -24.06 -3.02
C ASP A 15 -8.97 -24.44 -2.34
N ASP A 16 -7.82 -24.14 -2.97
CA ASP A 16 -6.49 -24.51 -2.50
C ASP A 16 -5.70 -23.27 -2.00
N HIS A 17 -5.55 -23.18 -0.69
CA HIS A 17 -4.80 -22.10 -0.05
C HIS A 17 -3.31 -22.04 -0.45
N GLY A 18 -2.71 -23.18 -0.82
CA GLY A 18 -1.34 -23.24 -1.33
C GLY A 18 -1.22 -22.61 -2.72
N ILE A 19 -2.24 -22.80 -3.57
CA ILE A 19 -2.31 -22.12 -4.87
C ILE A 19 -2.57 -20.63 -4.67
N ALA A 20 -3.51 -20.26 -3.79
CA ALA A 20 -3.80 -18.87 -3.43
C ALA A 20 -2.57 -18.13 -2.88
N THR A 21 -1.81 -18.75 -1.99
CA THR A 21 -0.60 -18.14 -1.43
C THR A 21 0.47 -17.95 -2.50
N GLY A 22 0.55 -18.87 -3.47
CA GLY A 22 1.51 -18.77 -4.57
C GLY A 22 1.22 -17.67 -5.58
N ILE A 23 -0.01 -17.13 -5.63
CA ILE A 23 -0.34 -15.99 -6.52
C ILE A 23 -0.07 -14.62 -5.90
N LYS A 24 0.12 -14.53 -4.57
CA LYS A 24 0.43 -13.28 -3.84
C LYS A 24 1.62 -12.49 -4.40
N PRO A 25 2.79 -13.10 -4.72
CA PRO A 25 3.94 -12.35 -5.20
C PRO A 25 3.85 -11.97 -6.68
N LEU A 26 2.78 -12.37 -7.38
CA LEU A 26 2.66 -12.17 -8.83
C LEU A 26 2.11 -10.77 -9.09
N ALA A 27 2.85 -9.98 -9.88
CA ALA A 27 2.52 -8.59 -10.18
C ALA A 27 2.05 -8.36 -11.62
N THR A 28 2.06 -9.40 -12.46
CA THR A 28 1.63 -9.30 -13.86
C THR A 28 0.72 -10.44 -14.28
N HIS A 29 -0.12 -10.18 -15.30
CA HIS A 29 -0.97 -11.20 -15.90
C HIS A 29 -0.16 -12.31 -16.58
N TYR A 30 1.03 -11.97 -17.08
CA TYR A 30 1.95 -12.96 -17.63
C TYR A 30 2.41 -13.94 -16.54
N ASP A 31 2.76 -13.43 -15.35
CA ASP A 31 3.21 -14.25 -14.23
C ASP A 31 2.09 -15.16 -13.71
N LEU A 32 0.85 -14.68 -13.66
CA LEU A 32 -0.33 -15.49 -13.32
C LEU A 32 -0.51 -16.67 -14.27
N VAL A 33 -0.42 -16.40 -15.58
CA VAL A 33 -0.54 -17.45 -16.61
C VAL A 33 0.64 -18.41 -16.55
N ALA A 34 1.87 -17.91 -16.38
CA ALA A 34 3.06 -18.74 -16.25
C ALA A 34 2.97 -19.64 -15.00
N TYR A 35 2.52 -19.10 -13.87
CA TYR A 35 2.30 -19.84 -12.63
C TYR A 35 1.26 -20.95 -12.82
N ALA A 36 0.13 -20.65 -13.47
CA ALA A 36 -0.89 -21.65 -13.77
C ALA A 36 -0.33 -22.80 -14.62
N ASN A 37 0.46 -22.49 -15.66
CA ASN A 37 1.10 -23.50 -16.50
C ASN A 37 2.10 -24.37 -15.73
N ILE A 38 2.90 -23.78 -14.82
CA ILE A 38 3.82 -24.54 -13.95
C ILE A 38 3.06 -25.48 -13.01
N ARG A 39 1.86 -25.10 -12.58
CA ARG A 39 0.97 -25.93 -11.75
C ARG A 39 0.18 -26.98 -12.54
N GLY A 40 0.35 -27.04 -13.86
CA GLY A 40 -0.27 -28.02 -14.74
C GLY A 40 -1.58 -27.57 -15.40
N PHE A 41 -1.97 -26.30 -15.24
CA PHE A 41 -3.13 -25.72 -15.93
C PHE A 41 -2.69 -25.13 -17.26
N SER A 42 -3.11 -25.74 -18.37
CA SER A 42 -2.73 -25.27 -19.71
C SER A 42 -3.60 -24.08 -20.11
N ILE A 43 -3.10 -22.86 -19.87
CA ILE A 43 -3.83 -21.60 -20.10
C ILE A 43 -2.97 -20.67 -20.94
N THR A 44 -3.58 -20.00 -21.92
CA THR A 44 -2.92 -18.95 -22.70
C THR A 44 -3.25 -17.55 -22.18
N LEU A 45 -2.37 -16.58 -22.43
CA LEU A 45 -2.59 -15.18 -22.06
C LEU A 45 -3.83 -14.58 -22.75
N VAL A 46 -4.16 -15.03 -23.96
CA VAL A 46 -5.34 -14.58 -24.72
C VAL A 46 -6.63 -15.07 -24.08
N GLU A 47 -6.67 -16.33 -23.64
CA GLU A 47 -7.83 -16.90 -22.93
C GLU A 47 -8.05 -16.20 -21.59
N TRP A 48 -6.96 -16.00 -20.84
CA TRP A 48 -6.96 -15.27 -19.58
C TRP A 48 -7.50 -13.83 -19.76
N GLY A 49 -6.94 -13.07 -20.71
CA GLY A 49 -7.37 -11.70 -20.98
C GLY A 49 -8.83 -11.60 -21.44
N ARG A 50 -9.31 -12.56 -22.25
CA ARG A 50 -10.72 -12.62 -22.65
C ARG A 50 -11.64 -12.88 -21.46
N HIS A 51 -11.25 -13.78 -20.55
CA HIS A 51 -12.04 -14.08 -19.36
C HIS A 51 -12.11 -12.87 -18.43
N LEU A 52 -10.99 -12.21 -18.18
CA LEU A 52 -10.95 -10.96 -17.40
C LEU A 52 -11.87 -9.89 -17.97
N ALA A 53 -11.79 -9.63 -19.28
CA ALA A 53 -12.64 -8.62 -19.91
C ALA A 53 -14.14 -8.94 -19.74
N MET A 54 -14.53 -10.21 -19.83
CA MET A 54 -15.92 -10.64 -19.65
C MET A 54 -16.38 -10.56 -18.18
N ASP A 55 -15.47 -10.76 -17.24
CA ASP A 55 -15.72 -10.63 -15.80
C ASP A 55 -15.86 -9.15 -15.39
N TRP A 56 -14.97 -8.30 -15.89
CA TRP A 56 -15.00 -6.86 -15.61
C TRP A 56 -16.25 -6.20 -16.17
N LEU A 57 -16.73 -6.64 -17.34
CA LEU A 57 -17.98 -6.14 -17.93
C LEU A 57 -19.23 -6.43 -17.07
N LYS A 58 -19.13 -7.38 -16.14
CA LYS A 58 -20.21 -7.75 -15.21
C LYS A 58 -19.98 -7.19 -13.80
N SER A 59 -18.80 -6.62 -13.53
CA SER A 59 -18.44 -6.06 -12.23
C SER A 59 -19.08 -4.68 -12.06
N ALA A 60 -19.37 -4.29 -10.81
CA ALA A 60 -19.84 -2.95 -10.52
C ALA A 60 -18.71 -1.92 -10.65
N ASP A 61 -19.04 -0.67 -11.00
CA ASP A 61 -18.05 0.39 -11.20
C ASP A 61 -17.17 0.62 -9.97
N ALA A 62 -17.75 0.58 -8.77
CA ALA A 62 -17.00 0.69 -7.51
C ALA A 62 -15.92 -0.40 -7.34
N GLU A 63 -16.15 -1.62 -7.83
CA GLU A 63 -15.13 -2.69 -7.78
C GLU A 63 -14.02 -2.49 -8.81
N LEU A 64 -14.36 -1.93 -9.98
CA LEU A 64 -13.40 -1.60 -11.03
C LEU A 64 -12.49 -0.44 -10.64
N GLU A 65 -12.99 0.55 -9.91
CA GLU A 65 -12.17 1.61 -9.33
C GLU A 65 -11.11 1.04 -8.37
N LEU A 66 -11.52 0.09 -7.52
CA LEU A 66 -10.62 -0.58 -6.58
C LEU A 66 -9.58 -1.47 -7.26
N LEU A 67 -9.89 -2.00 -8.44
CA LEU A 67 -8.94 -2.71 -9.28
C LEU A 67 -7.89 -1.75 -9.85
N GLN A 68 -8.32 -0.58 -10.33
CA GLN A 68 -7.42 0.43 -10.92
C GLN A 68 -6.49 1.07 -9.87
N LEU A 69 -6.97 1.21 -8.64
CA LEU A 69 -6.21 1.74 -7.52
C LEU A 69 -5.23 0.73 -6.91
N ALA A 70 -5.32 -0.55 -7.28
CA ALA A 70 -4.47 -1.57 -6.71
C ALA A 70 -3.02 -1.45 -7.21
N ASP A 71 -2.09 -1.25 -6.28
CA ASP A 71 -0.66 -1.31 -6.58
C ASP A 71 -0.28 -2.73 -7.05
N PRO A 72 0.28 -2.88 -8.27
CA PRO A 72 0.78 -4.18 -8.75
C PRO A 72 1.81 -4.83 -7.84
N ALA A 73 2.52 -4.06 -7.01
CA ALA A 73 3.48 -4.60 -6.04
C ALA A 73 2.80 -5.15 -4.77
N HIS A 74 1.53 -4.79 -4.52
CA HIS A 74 0.78 -5.26 -3.35
C HIS A 74 0.18 -6.65 -3.63
N TRP A 75 0.29 -7.55 -2.64
CA TRP A 75 -0.16 -8.94 -2.78
C TRP A 75 -1.65 -9.10 -3.12
N SER A 76 -2.47 -8.09 -2.79
CA SER A 76 -3.89 -8.08 -3.13
C SER A 76 -4.16 -7.92 -4.62
N TRP A 77 -3.19 -7.42 -5.40
CA TRP A 77 -3.36 -7.13 -6.82
C TRP A 77 -3.86 -8.35 -7.59
N ALA A 78 -3.25 -9.52 -7.38
CA ALA A 78 -3.63 -10.75 -8.06
C ALA A 78 -5.08 -11.16 -7.77
N PHE A 79 -5.52 -11.03 -6.52
CA PHE A 79 -6.88 -11.38 -6.08
C PHE A 79 -7.96 -10.41 -6.56
N ARG A 80 -7.59 -9.16 -6.88
CA ARG A 80 -8.53 -8.16 -7.39
C ARG A 80 -8.92 -8.39 -8.84
N GLN A 81 -8.09 -9.11 -9.60
CA GLN A 81 -8.26 -9.29 -11.05
C GLN A 81 -9.57 -9.98 -11.41
N LEU A 82 -10.05 -10.92 -10.59
CA LEU A 82 -11.29 -11.66 -10.83
C LEU A 82 -12.29 -11.45 -9.71
N SER A 83 -13.56 -11.25 -10.08
CA SER A 83 -14.67 -11.14 -9.14
C SER A 83 -14.77 -12.34 -8.19
N SER A 84 -14.47 -13.55 -8.67
CA SER A 84 -14.48 -14.78 -7.87
C SER A 84 -13.38 -14.85 -6.81
N TRP A 85 -12.30 -14.09 -6.97
CA TRP A 85 -11.17 -14.08 -6.03
C TRP A 85 -11.25 -12.93 -5.03
N ARG A 86 -11.98 -11.85 -5.35
CA ARG A 86 -12.18 -10.70 -4.45
C ARG A 86 -12.71 -11.07 -3.06
N PRO A 87 -13.66 -12.03 -2.89
CA PRO A 87 -14.13 -12.46 -1.57
C PRO A 87 -13.05 -13.13 -0.69
N LEU A 88 -11.92 -13.55 -1.27
CA LEU A 88 -10.79 -14.11 -0.52
C LEU A 88 -9.94 -13.02 0.16
N LEU A 89 -10.15 -11.75 -0.21
CA LEU A 89 -9.53 -10.62 0.46
C LEU A 89 -10.25 -10.37 1.78
N MET A 90 -9.49 -10.30 2.87
CA MET A 90 -10.05 -9.91 4.17
C MET A 90 -10.57 -8.47 4.14
N GLU A 91 -11.66 -8.18 4.87
CA GLU A 91 -12.06 -6.78 5.12
C GLU A 91 -10.87 -6.04 5.76
N GLY A 92 -10.36 -5.00 5.07
CA GLY A 92 -9.19 -4.24 5.51
C GLY A 92 -8.05 -4.18 4.48
N THR A 93 -8.00 -5.04 3.47
CA THR A 93 -6.95 -4.99 2.40
C THR A 93 -7.06 -3.79 1.47
N LEU A 94 -8.10 -2.97 1.66
CA LEU A 94 -8.28 -1.66 1.04
C LEU A 94 -7.53 -0.56 1.80
N SER A 95 -7.27 -0.76 3.09
CA SER A 95 -6.79 0.30 3.98
C SER A 95 -5.28 0.56 3.87
N GLU A 96 -4.53 -0.35 3.26
CA GLU A 96 -3.06 -0.30 3.28
C GLU A 96 -2.46 0.40 2.05
N GLY A 97 -3.28 0.70 1.03
CA GLY A 97 -2.80 1.17 -0.28
C GLY A 97 -2.99 2.65 -0.60
N LEU A 98 -4.17 3.24 -0.35
CA LEU A 98 -4.40 4.64 -0.73
C LEU A 98 -5.70 5.15 -0.12
N LEU A 99 -5.60 6.20 0.71
CA LEU A 99 -6.67 7.12 1.13
C LEU A 99 -7.97 6.43 1.61
N GLY A 100 -8.16 6.44 2.93
CA GLY A 100 -9.38 5.97 3.59
C GLY A 100 -10.63 6.35 2.82
N THR A 101 -11.50 5.36 2.62
CA THR A 101 -12.83 5.43 1.98
C THR A 101 -13.29 6.87 1.77
N ALA A 102 -12.98 7.46 0.61
CA ALA A 102 -13.67 8.67 0.20
C ALA A 102 -15.11 8.26 -0.02
N ASN A 103 -15.94 8.45 1.00
CA ASN A 103 -17.36 8.27 0.95
C ASN A 103 -17.91 9.34 -0.01
N PHE A 104 -17.91 9.04 -1.31
CA PHE A 104 -18.43 9.94 -2.35
C PHE A 104 -19.96 10.15 -2.23
N ALA A 105 -20.61 9.49 -1.27
CA ALA A 105 -22.03 9.68 -0.97
C ALA A 105 -22.38 11.05 -0.36
N SER A 106 -21.40 11.92 -0.06
CA SER A 106 -21.68 13.25 0.54
C SER A 106 -21.54 14.45 -0.41
N ILE A 107 -21.34 14.27 -1.72
CA ILE A 107 -21.38 15.39 -2.69
C ILE A 107 -22.76 15.48 -3.34
N SER A 108 -23.80 15.42 -2.53
CA SER A 108 -25.14 15.84 -2.91
C SER A 108 -25.80 16.37 -1.65
N GLU A 109 -26.32 17.60 -1.75
CA GLU A 109 -26.98 18.37 -0.69
C GLU A 109 -26.02 19.12 0.26
N SER A 110 -25.71 20.37 -0.10
CA SER A 110 -26.19 21.57 0.63
C SER A 110 -25.34 22.80 0.29
N ASP A 111 -25.70 23.48 -0.78
CA ASP A 111 -25.28 24.87 -1.03
C ASP A 111 -26.46 25.76 -0.64
N ASP A 112 -26.53 26.17 0.64
CA ASP A 112 -27.21 27.40 1.07
C ASP A 112 -26.97 27.72 2.56
N GLN A 113 -26.14 28.74 2.78
CA GLN A 113 -26.22 29.82 3.79
C GLN A 113 -26.30 29.56 5.32
N ASN A 114 -25.46 30.36 6.00
CA ASN A 114 -25.62 31.00 7.33
C ASN A 114 -25.29 30.22 8.63
N GLY A 115 -24.22 30.67 9.30
CA GLY A 115 -24.30 31.30 10.63
C GLY A 115 -24.44 30.46 11.91
N PHE A 116 -23.46 30.63 12.81
CA PHE A 116 -23.49 30.47 14.29
C PHE A 116 -23.27 29.08 14.95
N GLN A 117 -22.10 29.00 15.61
CA GLN A 117 -21.89 28.73 17.04
C GLN A 117 -22.20 27.33 17.64
N GLY A 118 -21.12 26.53 17.73
CA GLY A 118 -20.67 25.70 18.85
C GLY A 118 -21.67 24.97 19.77
N THR A 119 -21.50 23.64 19.86
CA THR A 119 -21.40 22.93 21.15
C THR A 119 -20.54 21.67 20.99
N ASP A 120 -19.61 21.49 21.93
CA ASP A 120 -18.71 20.37 22.11
C ASP A 120 -19.42 19.03 22.31
N ALA A 121 -18.93 17.95 21.68
CA ALA A 121 -18.67 16.66 22.35
C ALA A 121 -18.03 15.59 21.41
N VAL A 122 -16.71 15.47 21.53
CA VAL A 122 -15.91 14.23 21.57
C VAL A 122 -15.89 13.31 20.34
N ALA A 123 -14.95 13.59 19.42
CA ALA A 123 -14.04 12.58 18.89
C ALA A 123 -12.75 13.30 18.46
N GLN A 124 -11.65 13.02 19.15
CA GLN A 124 -10.32 13.51 18.80
C GLN A 124 -9.94 12.95 17.42
N GLN A 125 -10.26 13.70 16.37
CA GLN A 125 -9.63 13.56 15.06
C GLN A 125 -8.18 13.98 15.22
N GLU A 126 -7.30 12.99 15.35
CA GLU A 126 -5.87 13.18 15.09
C GLU A 126 -5.75 13.73 13.67
N LYS A 127 -5.50 15.03 13.59
CA LYS A 127 -5.19 15.74 12.35
C LYS A 127 -4.08 14.93 11.66
N PRO A 128 -4.32 14.31 10.49
CA PRO A 128 -3.26 13.57 9.81
C PRO A 128 -2.17 14.59 9.48
N LEU A 129 -1.03 14.46 10.16
CA LEU A 129 0.12 15.34 9.95
C LEU A 129 0.41 15.38 8.46
N THR A 130 0.41 16.57 7.88
CA THR A 130 0.75 16.78 6.48
C THR A 130 2.19 16.33 6.23
N ASP A 131 2.50 15.88 5.02
CA ASP A 131 3.85 15.45 4.64
C ASP A 131 4.93 16.48 5.04
N SER A 132 4.60 17.78 4.96
CA SER A 132 5.47 18.88 5.40
C SER A 132 5.71 18.93 6.91
N GLU A 133 4.71 18.58 7.73
CA GLU A 133 4.85 18.52 9.20
C GLU A 133 5.73 17.32 9.60
N ARG A 134 5.63 16.20 8.87
CA ARG A 134 6.49 15.02 9.07
C ARG A 134 7.93 15.28 8.65
N ASP A 135 8.12 15.99 7.53
CA ASP A 135 9.46 16.38 7.07
C ASP A 135 10.13 17.35 8.07
N ALA A 136 9.37 18.29 8.65
CA ALA A 136 9.85 19.18 9.70
C ALA A 136 10.17 18.43 11.02
N ALA A 137 9.37 17.41 11.35
CA ALA A 137 9.63 16.51 12.48
C ALA A 137 10.94 15.71 12.29
N LEU A 138 11.20 15.23 11.07
CA LEU A 138 12.46 14.55 10.74
C LEU A 138 13.66 15.50 10.84
N GLU A 139 13.55 16.76 10.37
CA GLU A 139 14.63 17.74 10.53
C GLU A 139 14.93 18.04 11.99
N SER A 140 13.88 18.20 12.81
CA SER A 140 14.00 18.40 14.26
C SER A 140 14.64 17.20 14.95
N PHE A 141 14.32 15.98 14.50
CA PHE A 141 14.94 14.75 14.98
C PHE A 141 16.43 14.69 14.63
N ILE A 142 16.80 15.04 13.40
CA ILE A 142 18.21 15.08 12.97
C ILE A 142 19.00 16.13 13.78
N GLU A 143 18.43 17.30 14.04
CA GLU A 143 19.05 18.32 14.90
C GLU A 143 19.22 17.81 16.35
N MET A 144 18.24 17.07 16.87
CA MET A 144 18.35 16.38 18.16
C MET A 144 19.45 15.31 18.16
N LEU A 145 19.62 14.55 17.07
CA LEU A 145 20.70 13.58 16.94
C LEU A 145 22.09 14.24 16.91
N LYS A 146 22.23 15.46 16.36
CA LYS A 146 23.49 16.20 16.42
C LYS A 146 23.86 16.61 17.86
N SER A 147 22.88 16.88 18.71
CA SER A 147 23.10 17.26 20.10
C SER A 147 23.21 16.07 21.08
N ARG A 148 22.81 14.86 20.68
CA ARG A 148 22.86 13.64 21.52
C ARG A 148 23.69 12.52 20.86
N PRO A 149 24.97 12.33 21.26
CA PRO A 149 25.85 11.33 20.65
C PRO A 149 25.34 9.89 20.87
N ASP A 150 24.67 9.61 21.99
CA ASP A 150 24.18 8.26 22.32
C ASP A 150 23.08 7.79 21.35
N LEU A 151 22.22 8.70 20.89
CA LEU A 151 21.18 8.40 19.91
C LEU A 151 21.76 8.33 18.49
N LYS A 152 22.78 9.15 18.20
CA LYS A 152 23.53 9.09 16.94
C LYS A 152 24.19 7.74 16.73
N ASP A 153 24.78 7.16 17.78
CA ASP A 153 25.37 5.83 17.69
C ASP A 153 24.29 4.75 17.50
N GLN A 154 23.14 4.87 18.17
CA GLN A 154 22.00 3.97 17.95
C GLN A 154 21.46 4.03 16.51
N VAL A 155 21.34 5.23 15.92
CA VAL A 155 20.95 5.38 14.50
C VAL A 155 22.03 4.85 13.56
N LYS A 156 23.32 4.99 13.90
CA LYS A 156 24.41 4.40 13.10
C LYS A 156 24.44 2.88 13.15
N PHE A 157 24.07 2.28 14.28
CA PHE A 157 23.97 0.83 14.46
C PHE A 157 22.65 0.24 13.95
N ALA A 158 21.60 1.05 13.84
CA ALA A 158 20.41 0.68 13.10
C ALA A 158 20.86 0.27 11.70
N ARG A 159 20.52 -0.96 11.31
CA ARG A 159 20.91 -1.56 10.02
C ARG A 159 19.79 -1.47 8.99
N ASP A 160 18.58 -1.17 9.46
CA ASP A 160 17.35 -1.17 8.69
C ASP A 160 16.55 0.11 8.98
N GLN A 161 15.80 0.55 7.97
CA GLN A 161 14.98 1.76 7.99
C GLN A 161 13.93 1.74 9.11
N ASP A 162 13.39 0.57 9.41
CA ASP A 162 12.37 0.39 10.46
C ASP A 162 12.90 0.75 11.85
N ALA A 163 14.16 0.41 12.16
CA ALA A 163 14.77 0.73 13.44
C ALA A 163 14.96 2.25 13.65
N VAL A 164 15.22 3.00 12.56
CA VAL A 164 15.31 4.47 12.61
C VAL A 164 13.93 5.09 12.80
N ILE A 165 12.90 4.52 12.17
CA ILE A 165 11.50 4.95 12.31
C ILE A 165 11.01 4.69 13.73
N GLU A 166 11.27 3.51 14.29
CA GLU A 166 10.95 3.18 15.68
C GLU A 166 11.63 4.15 16.65
N LEU A 167 12.91 4.48 16.43
CA LEU A 167 13.63 5.42 17.29
C LEU A 167 13.08 6.85 17.18
N ALA A 168 12.74 7.31 15.97
CA ALA A 168 12.12 8.61 15.76
C ALA A 168 10.73 8.68 16.44
N ASN A 169 9.91 7.66 16.26
CA ASN A 169 8.61 7.53 16.91
C ASN A 169 8.75 7.49 18.45
N ALA A 170 9.76 6.79 18.98
CA ALA A 170 10.03 6.75 20.41
C ALA A 170 10.44 8.11 21.00
N GLN A 171 11.00 9.02 20.18
CA GLN A 171 11.32 10.40 20.58
C GLN A 171 10.13 11.36 20.36
N GLY A 172 8.98 10.87 19.92
CA GLY A 172 7.78 11.67 19.68
C GLY A 172 7.74 12.35 18.31
N PHE A 173 8.59 11.92 17.37
CA PHE A 173 8.56 12.41 15.98
C PHE A 173 7.88 11.37 15.09
N PRO A 174 6.66 11.64 14.59
CA PRO A 174 5.95 10.74 13.68
C PRO A 174 6.60 10.78 12.30
N VAL A 175 7.64 9.97 12.12
CA VAL A 175 8.39 9.84 10.87
C VAL A 175 7.91 8.60 10.14
N ASP A 176 7.72 8.74 8.84
CA ASP A 176 7.33 7.63 7.96
C ASP A 176 8.48 7.28 6.99
N SER A 177 8.44 6.06 6.48
CA SER A 177 9.36 5.51 5.49
C SER A 177 9.58 6.43 4.29
N LEU A 178 8.51 7.06 3.80
CA LEU A 178 8.57 7.98 2.66
C LEU A 178 9.30 9.29 3.01
N THR A 179 9.11 9.82 4.21
CA THR A 179 9.81 11.03 4.69
C THR A 179 11.31 10.77 4.82
N LEU A 180 11.68 9.59 5.31
CA LEU A 180 13.07 9.16 5.43
C LEU A 180 13.76 9.05 4.05
N LEU A 181 13.07 8.46 3.07
CA LEU A 181 13.53 8.35 1.67
C LEU A 181 13.62 9.71 0.96
N ARG A 182 12.64 10.60 1.14
CA ARG A 182 12.65 11.97 0.58
C ARG A 182 13.87 12.76 1.08
N ARG A 183 14.19 12.65 2.37
CA ARG A 183 15.38 13.29 2.94
C ARG A 183 16.67 12.65 2.47
N TRP A 184 16.72 11.33 2.38
CA TRP A 184 17.90 10.59 1.90
C TRP A 184 18.29 10.99 0.48
N ASN A 185 17.31 11.06 -0.44
CA ASN A 185 17.52 11.50 -1.83
C ASN A 185 18.12 12.91 -1.92
N LYS A 186 17.88 13.76 -0.92
CA LYS A 186 18.40 15.13 -0.86
C LYS A 186 19.82 15.22 -0.29
N VAL A 187 20.28 14.23 0.49
CA VAL A 187 21.46 14.38 1.36
C VAL A 187 22.60 13.39 1.05
N SER A 188 22.36 12.22 0.43
CA SER A 188 23.39 11.16 0.44
C SER A 188 24.00 10.78 -0.90
N ASP A 189 25.33 10.77 -0.90
CA ASP A 189 26.23 9.99 -1.73
C ASP A 189 25.87 8.48 -1.61
N PHE A 190 25.64 7.82 -2.74
CA PHE A 190 25.14 6.44 -2.85
C PHE A 190 26.13 5.35 -2.40
N SER A 191 27.31 5.73 -1.91
CA SER A 191 28.38 4.80 -1.52
C SER A 191 28.31 4.31 -0.07
N LYS A 192 27.42 4.84 0.77
CA LYS A 192 27.31 4.51 2.21
C LYS A 192 25.89 4.06 2.60
N PRO A 193 25.73 3.34 3.74
CA PRO A 193 24.41 3.01 4.28
C PRO A 193 23.54 4.26 4.45
N THR A 194 22.25 4.13 4.17
CA THR A 194 21.27 5.19 3.89
C THR A 194 21.25 6.38 4.88
N TRP A 195 21.49 6.19 6.18
CA TRP A 195 21.52 7.29 7.16
C TRP A 195 22.92 7.80 7.53
N PHE A 196 24.00 7.21 7.02
CA PHE A 196 25.36 7.70 7.30
C PHE A 196 25.59 9.10 6.73
N GLY A 197 24.98 9.42 5.58
CA GLY A 197 25.07 10.74 4.96
C GLY A 197 24.39 11.87 5.75
N TRP A 198 23.55 11.57 6.75
CA TRP A 198 23.01 12.60 7.65
C TRP A 198 24.05 13.17 8.61
N PHE A 199 25.16 12.45 8.79
CA PHE A 199 26.22 12.77 9.75
C PHE A 199 27.55 13.15 9.10
N ASP A 200 27.65 13.06 7.77
CA ASP A 200 28.79 13.56 7.01
C ASP A 200 28.62 15.09 6.86
N GLU A 201 29.36 15.84 7.66
CA GLU A 201 29.69 17.26 7.44
C GLU A 201 31.08 17.35 6.82
#